data_AF-A0A1G6LUD9-F1
#
_entry.id   AF-A0A1G6LUD9-F1
#
_cell.length_a   1.000
_cell.length_b   1.000
_cell.length_c   1.000
_cell.angle_alpha   90.00
_cell.angle_beta   90.00
_cell.angle_gamma   90.00
#
_symmetry.space_group_name_H-M   'P 1'
#
loop_
_entity.id
_entity.type
_entity.pdbx_description
1 polymer ?
#
loop_
_entity_poly.entity_id
_entity_poly.type
_entity_poly.pdbx_seq_one_letter_code
_entity_poly.pdbx_strand_id
1 'polypeptide(L)'
;MKVTKVLCVVTLAVLALSGCGEEKKKEAAVFKVGVPHLMATYDHTKGYDGWSTTRIGVGETVLKFDADGKLVPWLADFDGKVFTVKNVKFTDGSKVTAKDICDSLTDSCAKNVRAREVMKNSSWKVLTDNTFEYVGEKSVLTDPVFCIAKGGNVYTGGKVTSYSAEKAVVERNGRKYEYLAIGHNATRGMAIETGDVDVVFDVDPQYYKGREHEEVGGARTIMSRMNMAPGRPLSNPKLRKILAECINLQDMEKPLRGYVVCNPDYSRYTKSNRIYNPVKADKPVTLKMVFYESRPEFKIIAEATQLQAKKAGIDIKLQSVHVNALRDVEVSGDYDLVLSSTTNIQSGTVENYYRLYFDSKSPENHTRYNNPAFDNAKILQEMQDILDKDYAVIVYGNPLHNRVSKKKMVKLNPLDFYYDVEEVQ
;
A
#
# COMPACT_ATOMS: atom_id res chain seq x y z
N MET A 1 -38.46 74.52 -17.06
CA MET A 1 -37.67 73.35 -16.60
C MET A 1 -38.64 72.19 -16.48
N LYS A 2 -38.72 71.20 -17.40
CA LYS A 2 -37.70 70.22 -17.84
C LYS A 2 -37.16 69.45 -16.61
N VAL A 3 -37.23 68.12 -16.48
CA VAL A 3 -36.94 67.08 -17.48
C VAL A 3 -37.77 65.80 -17.24
N THR A 4 -38.27 65.26 -18.34
CA THR A 4 -39.05 64.03 -18.52
C THR A 4 -38.16 62.78 -18.51
N LYS A 5 -38.69 61.66 -17.99
CA LYS A 5 -38.12 60.31 -18.08
C LYS A 5 -37.75 59.94 -19.53
N VAL A 6 -36.52 59.48 -19.76
CA VAL A 6 -36.14 58.78 -21.00
C VAL A 6 -35.70 57.36 -20.65
N LEU A 7 -36.45 56.43 -21.22
CA LEU A 7 -36.24 54.99 -21.25
C LEU A 7 -35.19 54.70 -22.34
N CYS A 8 -34.03 54.15 -21.99
CA CYS A 8 -33.06 53.66 -22.97
C CYS A 8 -33.17 52.13 -23.07
N VAL A 9 -33.77 51.71 -24.18
CA VAL A 9 -33.79 50.34 -24.71
C VAL A 9 -32.35 49.94 -25.08
N VAL A 10 -31.85 48.83 -24.52
CA VAL A 10 -30.64 48.18 -25.02
C VAL A 10 -31.08 46.95 -25.80
N THR A 11 -30.88 47.03 -27.11
CA THR A 11 -31.21 46.04 -28.13
C THR A 11 -30.28 44.82 -28.03
N LEU A 12 -30.86 43.62 -27.92
CA LEU A 12 -30.14 42.36 -28.13
C LEU A 12 -29.73 42.24 -29.61
N ALA A 13 -28.43 42.26 -29.90
CA ALA A 13 -27.90 41.84 -31.18
C ALA A 13 -27.60 40.32 -31.12
N VAL A 14 -28.45 39.52 -31.77
CA VAL A 14 -28.19 38.11 -32.04
C VAL A 14 -27.21 38.05 -33.22
N LEU A 15 -25.95 37.73 -32.93
CA LEU A 15 -24.97 37.34 -33.95
C LEU A 15 -25.09 35.83 -34.19
N ALA A 16 -25.85 35.47 -35.23
CA ALA A 16 -25.82 34.14 -35.81
C ALA A 16 -24.53 34.00 -36.62
N LEU A 17 -23.49 33.44 -36.01
CA LEU A 17 -22.34 32.90 -36.73
C LEU A 17 -22.61 31.44 -37.06
N SER A 18 -22.94 31.20 -38.32
CA SER A 18 -22.86 29.91 -39.00
C SER A 18 -21.43 29.37 -38.91
N GLY A 19 -21.18 28.50 -37.94
CA GLY A 19 -19.95 27.72 -37.85
C GLY A 19 -20.11 26.42 -38.63
N CYS A 20 -19.35 26.27 -39.71
CA CYS A 20 -19.14 25.00 -40.39
C CYS A 20 -18.76 23.92 -39.37
N GLY A 21 -19.42 22.76 -39.46
CA GLY A 21 -19.18 21.62 -38.58
C GLY A 21 -17.79 21.03 -38.81
N GLU A 22 -16.85 21.40 -37.95
CA GLU A 22 -15.89 20.41 -37.47
C GLU A 22 -16.61 19.55 -36.43
N GLU A 23 -16.68 18.24 -36.69
CA GLU A 23 -16.98 17.27 -35.64
C GLU A 23 -15.95 17.46 -34.52
N LYS A 24 -16.34 18.19 -33.47
CA LYS A 24 -15.61 18.13 -32.19
C LYS A 24 -15.63 16.67 -31.77
N LYS A 25 -14.50 15.97 -31.97
CA LYS A 25 -14.22 14.69 -31.33
C LYS A 25 -14.60 14.86 -29.86
N LYS A 26 -15.70 14.24 -29.45
CA LYS A 26 -16.17 14.24 -28.07
C LYS A 26 -15.01 13.67 -27.25
N GLU A 27 -14.34 14.52 -26.48
CA GLU A 27 -13.20 14.10 -25.67
C GLU A 27 -13.66 12.92 -24.80
N ALA A 28 -12.93 11.81 -24.85
CA ALA A 28 -13.33 10.61 -24.13
C ALA A 28 -13.49 10.96 -22.63
N ALA A 29 -14.60 10.55 -22.04
CA ALA A 29 -14.88 10.85 -20.63
C ALA A 29 -13.75 10.30 -19.75
N VAL A 30 -13.17 11.17 -18.92
CA VAL A 30 -12.12 10.80 -17.96
C VAL A 30 -12.76 10.05 -16.80
N PHE A 31 -12.26 8.85 -16.50
CA PHE A 31 -12.69 8.09 -15.32
C PHE A 31 -11.84 8.47 -14.11
N LYS A 32 -12.50 8.97 -13.07
CA LYS A 32 -11.81 9.54 -11.90
C LYS A 32 -11.81 8.55 -10.73
N VAL A 33 -10.63 8.31 -10.18
CA VAL A 33 -10.36 7.34 -9.13
C VAL A 33 -9.82 8.07 -7.90
N GLY A 34 -10.55 8.05 -6.79
CA GLY A 34 -10.08 8.58 -5.51
C GLY A 34 -9.28 7.53 -4.73
N VAL A 35 -8.03 7.83 -4.40
CA VAL A 35 -7.12 6.92 -3.66
C VAL A 35 -6.58 7.60 -2.41
N PRO A 36 -6.20 6.86 -1.35
CA PRO A 36 -5.73 7.46 -0.10
C PRO A 36 -4.38 8.20 -0.25
N HIS A 37 -3.52 7.80 -1.19
CA HIS A 37 -2.25 8.47 -1.47
C HIS A 37 -1.65 7.97 -2.79
N LEU A 38 -0.77 8.79 -3.37
CA LEU A 38 0.21 8.38 -4.36
C LEU A 38 1.62 8.57 -3.78
N MET A 39 2.55 7.76 -4.25
CA MET A 39 3.95 7.80 -3.84
C MET A 39 4.67 8.97 -4.53
N ALA A 40 5.88 9.30 -4.08
CA ALA A 40 6.63 10.44 -4.59
C ALA A 40 6.87 10.36 -6.10
N THR A 41 7.13 9.16 -6.61
CA THR A 41 7.23 8.87 -8.05
C THR A 41 6.45 7.60 -8.40
N TYR A 42 6.46 7.22 -9.68
CA TYR A 42 6.01 5.92 -10.16
C TYR A 42 7.18 5.08 -10.72
N ASP A 43 8.41 5.41 -10.32
CA ASP A 43 9.59 4.58 -10.58
C ASP A 43 9.56 3.38 -9.62
N HIS A 44 9.20 2.21 -10.14
CA HIS A 44 9.02 1.00 -9.35
C HIS A 44 10.26 0.59 -8.53
N THR A 45 11.46 1.04 -8.93
CA THR A 45 12.72 0.70 -8.24
C THR A 45 12.99 1.59 -7.02
N LYS A 46 12.30 2.72 -6.86
CA LYS A 46 12.54 3.66 -5.75
C LYS A 46 11.68 3.31 -4.53
N GLY A 47 12.33 2.97 -3.41
CA GLY A 47 11.64 2.76 -2.14
C GLY A 47 10.44 1.79 -2.25
N TYR A 48 9.23 2.32 -2.05
CA TYR A 48 7.95 1.61 -2.21
C TYR A 48 7.10 2.19 -3.36
N ASP A 49 7.68 3.01 -4.23
CA ASP A 49 6.97 3.75 -5.29
C ASP A 49 6.32 2.81 -6.33
N GLY A 50 6.78 1.56 -6.42
CA GLY A 50 6.12 0.50 -7.20
C GLY A 50 4.64 0.30 -6.88
N TRP A 51 4.20 0.61 -5.64
CA TRP A 51 2.77 0.61 -5.30
C TRP A 51 1.99 1.57 -6.19
N SER A 52 2.51 2.78 -6.45
CA SER A 52 1.83 3.71 -7.35
C SER A 52 1.87 3.22 -8.79
N THR A 53 3.00 2.63 -9.23
CA THR A 53 3.15 2.07 -10.58
C THR A 53 2.07 1.02 -10.88
N THR A 54 1.81 0.10 -9.94
CA THR A 54 0.79 -0.95 -10.09
C THR A 54 -0.63 -0.44 -9.87
N ARG A 55 -0.87 0.35 -8.81
CA ARG A 55 -2.19 0.93 -8.48
C ARG A 55 -2.78 1.76 -9.61
N ILE A 56 -1.96 2.56 -10.29
CA ILE A 56 -2.46 3.40 -11.40
C ILE A 56 -2.58 2.62 -12.71
N GLY A 57 -2.28 1.32 -12.70
CA GLY A 57 -2.42 0.42 -13.84
C GLY A 57 -1.32 0.54 -14.89
N VAL A 58 -0.14 1.03 -14.52
CA VAL A 58 0.99 1.29 -15.42
C VAL A 58 1.97 0.12 -15.44
N GLY A 59 2.34 -0.38 -14.26
CA GLY A 59 3.28 -1.49 -14.12
C GLY A 59 2.58 -2.83 -13.95
N GLU A 60 3.13 -3.86 -14.60
CA GLU A 60 2.72 -5.24 -14.41
C GLU A 60 3.96 -6.09 -14.12
N THR A 61 3.77 -7.18 -13.38
CA THR A 61 4.83 -8.10 -12.93
C THR A 61 4.75 -9.43 -13.68
N VAL A 62 5.70 -10.33 -13.48
CA VAL A 62 5.71 -11.65 -14.17
C VAL A 62 4.46 -12.45 -13.80
N LEU A 63 4.14 -12.49 -12.50
CA LEU A 63 2.98 -13.17 -11.92
C LEU A 63 2.15 -12.16 -11.14
N LYS A 64 0.91 -12.53 -10.78
CA LYS A 64 0.07 -11.76 -9.85
C LYS A 64 -0.70 -12.67 -8.93
N PHE A 65 -1.25 -12.10 -7.87
CA PHE A 65 -2.34 -12.74 -7.13
C PHE A 65 -3.68 -12.27 -7.71
N ASP A 66 -4.57 -13.20 -8.00
CA ASP A 66 -5.96 -12.86 -8.30
C ASP A 66 -6.72 -12.42 -7.03
N ALA A 67 -7.98 -12.00 -7.19
CA ALA A 67 -8.81 -11.52 -6.08
C ALA A 67 -9.18 -12.62 -5.06
N ASP A 68 -8.93 -13.89 -5.39
CA ASP A 68 -9.07 -15.02 -4.45
C ASP A 68 -7.74 -15.34 -3.73
N GLY A 69 -6.67 -14.59 -4.03
CA GLY A 69 -5.35 -14.76 -3.44
C GLY A 69 -4.56 -15.90 -4.08
N LYS A 70 -4.96 -16.40 -5.24
CA LYS A 70 -4.22 -17.44 -5.97
C LYS A 70 -3.14 -16.80 -6.84
N LEU A 71 -1.94 -17.37 -6.79
CA LEU A 71 -0.85 -17.00 -7.68
C LEU A 71 -1.17 -17.45 -9.12
N VAL A 72 -1.21 -16.50 -10.05
CA VAL A 72 -1.57 -16.71 -11.46
C VAL A 72 -0.58 -16.03 -12.41
N PRO A 73 -0.38 -16.56 -13.63
CA PRO A 73 0.37 -15.90 -14.68
C PRO A 73 -0.14 -14.49 -15.00
N TRP A 74 0.77 -13.52 -15.14
CA TRP A 74 0.44 -12.19 -15.66
C TRP A 74 1.13 -11.96 -17.00
N LEU A 75 2.42 -11.58 -17.00
CA LEU A 75 3.21 -11.38 -18.22
C LEU A 75 3.85 -12.66 -18.76
N ALA A 76 4.02 -13.69 -17.93
CA ALA A 76 4.56 -14.98 -18.35
C ALA A 76 3.81 -16.15 -17.72
N ASP A 77 3.63 -17.23 -18.50
CA ASP A 77 3.23 -18.54 -18.00
C ASP A 77 4.45 -19.30 -17.48
N PHE A 78 4.28 -20.33 -16.66
CA PHE A 78 5.40 -21.11 -16.13
C PHE A 78 5.11 -22.60 -16.08
N ASP A 79 6.14 -23.39 -16.35
CA ASP A 79 6.20 -24.84 -16.13
C ASP A 79 7.48 -25.18 -15.37
N GLY A 80 7.33 -25.62 -14.12
CA GLY A 80 8.45 -25.84 -13.20
C GLY A 80 9.27 -24.57 -12.95
N LYS A 81 10.45 -24.49 -13.58
CA LYS A 81 11.40 -23.37 -13.50
C LYS A 81 11.43 -22.52 -14.77
N VAL A 82 10.81 -22.99 -15.86
CA VAL A 82 10.83 -22.31 -17.16
C VAL A 82 9.61 -21.43 -17.27
N PHE A 83 9.83 -20.16 -17.58
CA PHE A 83 8.81 -19.15 -17.80
C PHE A 83 8.76 -18.80 -19.29
N THR A 84 7.55 -18.71 -19.83
CA THR A 84 7.28 -18.34 -21.23
C THR A 84 6.55 -17.00 -21.26
N VAL A 85 7.20 -16.00 -21.85
CA VAL A 85 6.67 -14.64 -21.98
C VAL A 85 5.48 -14.63 -22.94
N LYS A 86 4.37 -14.05 -22.51
CA LYS A 86 3.16 -13.90 -23.33
C LYS A 86 3.37 -12.85 -24.42
N ASN A 87 2.44 -12.78 -25.37
CA ASN A 87 2.44 -11.75 -26.40
C ASN A 87 2.00 -10.39 -25.82
N VAL A 88 2.92 -9.75 -25.10
CA VAL A 88 2.74 -8.47 -24.42
C VAL A 88 3.65 -7.41 -25.04
N LYS A 89 3.23 -6.14 -24.94
CA LYS A 89 3.97 -5.00 -25.48
C LYS A 89 4.21 -3.97 -24.40
N PHE A 90 5.32 -3.28 -24.52
CA PHE A 90 5.57 -2.04 -23.81
C PHE A 90 4.65 -0.91 -24.33
N THR A 91 4.52 0.16 -23.54
CA THR A 91 3.76 1.36 -23.91
C THR A 91 4.35 2.10 -25.12
N ASP A 92 5.60 1.81 -25.51
CA ASP A 92 6.22 2.29 -26.75
C ASP A 92 5.89 1.42 -27.98
N GLY A 93 5.15 0.33 -27.78
CA GLY A 93 4.73 -0.61 -28.82
C GLY A 93 5.71 -1.75 -29.09
N SER A 94 6.92 -1.73 -28.52
CA SER A 94 7.88 -2.83 -28.64
C SER A 94 7.42 -4.07 -27.87
N LYS A 95 7.80 -5.26 -28.36
CA LYS A 95 7.48 -6.52 -27.70
C LYS A 95 8.31 -6.68 -26.43
N VAL A 96 7.71 -7.27 -25.40
CA VAL A 96 8.46 -7.69 -24.20
C VAL A 96 9.13 -9.02 -24.49
N THR A 97 10.43 -9.10 -24.24
CA THR A 97 11.23 -10.33 -24.36
C THR A 97 11.57 -10.91 -22.99
N ALA A 98 12.05 -12.16 -22.97
CA ALA A 98 12.61 -12.76 -21.76
C ALA A 98 13.83 -11.98 -21.24
N LYS A 99 14.59 -11.36 -22.15
CA LYS A 99 15.72 -10.49 -21.78
C LYS A 99 15.23 -9.26 -21.02
N ASP A 100 14.17 -8.60 -21.48
CA ASP A 100 13.65 -7.40 -20.80
C ASP A 100 13.16 -7.72 -19.38
N ILE A 101 12.56 -8.89 -19.17
CA ILE A 101 12.16 -9.36 -17.84
C ILE A 101 13.38 -9.55 -16.95
N CYS A 102 14.36 -10.34 -17.40
CA CYS A 102 15.59 -10.60 -16.65
C CYS A 102 16.36 -9.31 -16.34
N ASP A 103 16.41 -8.37 -17.26
CA ASP A 103 17.04 -7.06 -17.08
C ASP A 103 16.27 -6.23 -16.04
N SER A 104 14.93 -6.22 -16.07
CA SER A 104 14.10 -5.51 -15.09
C SER A 104 14.30 -6.05 -13.67
N LEU A 105 14.35 -7.38 -13.51
CA LEU A 105 14.65 -8.03 -12.22
C LEU A 105 16.03 -7.63 -11.70
N THR A 106 17.03 -7.60 -12.60
CA THR A 106 18.41 -7.20 -12.29
C THR A 106 18.48 -5.74 -11.87
N ASP A 107 17.82 -4.85 -12.61
CA ASP A 107 17.78 -3.41 -12.33
C ASP A 107 17.11 -3.11 -10.98
N SER A 108 16.00 -3.80 -10.70
CA SER A 108 15.30 -3.73 -9.41
C SER A 108 16.23 -4.13 -8.26
N CYS A 109 16.94 -5.25 -8.40
CA CYS A 109 17.91 -5.70 -7.39
C CYS A 109 19.14 -4.79 -7.27
N ALA A 110 19.51 -4.06 -8.33
CA ALA A 110 20.62 -3.11 -8.27
C ALA A 110 20.22 -1.85 -7.48
N LYS A 111 19.05 -1.29 -7.78
CA LYS A 111 18.59 0.01 -7.28
C LYS A 111 17.83 -0.05 -5.97
N ASN A 112 17.22 -1.18 -5.63
CA ASN A 112 16.36 -1.31 -4.47
C ASN A 112 16.91 -2.34 -3.46
N VAL A 113 17.20 -1.87 -2.24
CA VAL A 113 17.73 -2.70 -1.15
C VAL A 113 16.78 -3.84 -0.82
N ARG A 114 15.48 -3.56 -0.71
CA ARG A 114 14.46 -4.57 -0.42
C ARG A 114 14.38 -5.61 -1.52
N ALA A 115 14.37 -5.21 -2.79
CA ALA A 115 14.36 -6.13 -3.92
C ALA A 115 15.56 -7.10 -3.88
N ARG A 116 16.75 -6.57 -3.60
CA ARG A 116 17.97 -7.38 -3.46
C ARG A 116 17.88 -8.39 -2.32
N GLU A 117 17.36 -7.98 -1.17
CA GLU A 117 17.22 -8.88 -0.01
C GLU A 117 16.22 -10.01 -0.26
N VAL A 118 15.07 -9.73 -0.88
CA VAL A 118 14.07 -10.77 -1.16
C VAL A 118 14.50 -11.72 -2.29
N MET A 119 15.36 -11.26 -3.20
CA MET A 119 15.89 -12.06 -4.32
C MET A 119 17.25 -12.71 -4.04
N LYS A 120 17.84 -12.54 -2.85
CA LYS A 120 19.23 -12.97 -2.56
C LYS A 120 19.52 -14.47 -2.79
N ASN A 121 18.49 -15.31 -2.69
CA ASN A 121 18.57 -16.75 -2.93
C ASN A 121 17.92 -17.18 -4.26
N SER A 122 17.67 -16.23 -5.15
CA SER A 122 17.07 -16.47 -6.46
C SER A 122 18.10 -16.35 -7.58
N SER A 123 17.84 -17.02 -8.70
CA SER A 123 18.59 -16.85 -9.93
C SER A 123 17.67 -16.87 -11.14
N TRP A 124 18.08 -16.23 -12.22
CA TRP A 124 17.37 -16.24 -13.50
C TRP A 124 18.33 -16.23 -14.67
N LYS A 125 17.90 -16.82 -15.78
CA LYS A 125 18.70 -16.94 -17.00
C LYS A 125 17.81 -16.92 -18.22
N VAL A 126 18.13 -16.06 -19.19
CA VAL A 126 17.48 -16.07 -20.51
C VAL A 126 17.82 -17.38 -21.22
N LEU A 127 16.81 -18.08 -21.73
CA LEU A 127 16.96 -19.32 -22.49
C LEU A 127 16.75 -19.07 -23.99
N THR A 128 15.71 -18.32 -24.34
CA THR A 128 15.39 -17.87 -25.69
C THR A 128 14.85 -16.43 -25.65
N ASP A 129 14.45 -15.89 -26.79
CA ASP A 129 13.85 -14.56 -26.88
C ASP A 129 12.55 -14.41 -26.05
N ASN A 130 11.82 -15.50 -25.84
CA ASN A 130 10.55 -15.53 -25.12
C ASN A 130 10.53 -16.51 -23.93
N THR A 131 11.66 -17.11 -23.55
CA THR A 131 11.73 -17.98 -22.38
C THR A 131 12.92 -17.67 -21.48
N PHE A 132 12.70 -17.78 -20.18
CA PHE A 132 13.75 -17.69 -19.17
C PHE A 132 13.56 -18.75 -18.09
N GLU A 133 14.65 -19.17 -17.46
CA GLU A 133 14.61 -19.94 -16.24
C GLU A 133 14.58 -19.00 -15.04
N TYR A 134 13.77 -19.32 -14.03
CA TYR A 134 13.81 -18.71 -12.71
C TYR A 134 13.83 -19.79 -11.62
N VAL A 135 14.79 -19.66 -10.71
CA VAL A 135 14.91 -20.48 -9.50
C VAL A 135 14.74 -19.57 -8.30
N GLY A 136 13.73 -19.84 -7.48
CA GLY A 136 13.40 -19.04 -6.32
C GLY A 136 11.93 -19.15 -5.94
N GLU A 137 11.52 -18.33 -4.97
CA GLU A 137 10.14 -18.23 -4.52
C GLU A 137 9.31 -17.42 -5.54
N LYS A 138 8.48 -18.11 -6.32
CA LYS A 138 7.75 -17.51 -7.46
C LYS A 138 6.85 -16.36 -7.04
N SER A 139 6.27 -16.41 -5.84
CA SER A 139 5.40 -15.34 -5.34
C SER A 139 6.12 -13.98 -5.20
N VAL A 140 7.46 -13.96 -5.08
CA VAL A 140 8.25 -12.72 -5.09
C VAL A 140 8.07 -11.96 -6.41
N LEU A 141 7.84 -12.67 -7.52
CA LEU A 141 7.61 -12.09 -8.85
C LEU A 141 6.24 -11.42 -9.01
N THR A 142 5.51 -11.21 -7.91
CA THR A 142 4.27 -10.42 -7.84
C THR A 142 4.49 -9.04 -7.21
N ASP A 143 5.63 -8.81 -6.57
CA ASP A 143 5.87 -7.56 -5.84
C ASP A 143 5.97 -6.37 -6.81
N PRO A 144 5.32 -5.23 -6.51
CA PRO A 144 5.39 -4.06 -7.37
C PRO A 144 6.81 -3.52 -7.64
N VAL A 145 7.80 -3.83 -6.82
CA VAL A 145 9.22 -3.48 -7.10
C VAL A 145 9.82 -4.24 -8.27
N PHE A 146 9.17 -5.31 -8.74
CA PHE A 146 9.59 -6.10 -9.89
C PHE A 146 8.68 -5.87 -11.11
N CYS A 147 8.03 -4.70 -11.21
CA CYS A 147 7.33 -4.33 -12.44
C CYS A 147 8.30 -4.40 -13.63
N ILE A 148 7.81 -4.90 -14.76
CA ILE A 148 8.61 -5.01 -15.97
C ILE A 148 8.62 -3.67 -16.69
N ALA A 149 9.82 -3.16 -16.93
CA ALA A 149 10.02 -1.85 -17.52
C ALA A 149 11.18 -1.85 -18.50
N LYS A 150 11.05 -0.99 -19.50
CA LYS A 150 12.12 -0.54 -20.36
C LYS A 150 12.45 0.89 -19.93
N GLY A 151 13.74 1.25 -19.91
CA GLY A 151 14.20 2.54 -19.36
C GLY A 151 13.38 3.75 -19.83
N GLY A 152 13.33 4.81 -19.00
CA GLY A 152 12.53 6.00 -19.30
C GLY A 152 11.03 5.85 -19.00
N ASN A 153 10.68 5.06 -17.98
CA ASN A 153 9.29 4.84 -17.53
C ASN A 153 8.38 4.24 -18.62
N VAL A 154 8.93 3.36 -19.46
CA VAL A 154 8.18 2.60 -20.45
C VAL A 154 7.79 1.26 -19.82
N TYR A 155 6.50 1.09 -19.52
CA TYR A 155 5.98 -0.10 -18.82
C TYR A 155 5.09 -0.94 -19.74
N THR A 156 4.46 -1.99 -19.23
CA THR A 156 3.60 -2.92 -20.01
C THR A 156 2.10 -2.63 -19.89
N GLY A 157 1.68 -1.81 -18.93
CA GLY A 157 0.29 -1.41 -18.72
C GLY A 157 -0.08 -0.10 -19.43
N GLY A 158 -0.70 0.81 -18.69
CA GLY A 158 -1.09 2.14 -19.17
C GLY A 158 0.07 3.10 -19.38
N LYS A 159 -0.13 4.09 -20.25
CA LYS A 159 0.82 5.19 -20.49
C LYS A 159 0.52 6.36 -19.56
N VAL A 160 1.49 6.76 -18.74
CA VAL A 160 1.39 7.97 -17.91
C VAL A 160 1.54 9.21 -18.79
N THR A 161 0.60 10.15 -18.70
CA THR A 161 0.69 11.46 -19.37
C THR A 161 1.07 12.58 -18.41
N SER A 162 0.80 12.41 -17.12
CA SER A 162 1.19 13.33 -16.04
C SER A 162 1.21 12.59 -14.70
N TYR A 163 2.16 12.92 -13.83
CA TYR A 163 2.27 12.33 -12.50
C TYR A 163 2.80 13.35 -11.47
N SER A 164 2.21 13.31 -10.28
CA SER A 164 2.66 13.95 -9.05
C SER A 164 2.15 13.14 -7.85
N ALA A 165 2.61 13.44 -6.64
CA ALA A 165 2.09 12.82 -5.42
C ALA A 165 0.61 13.14 -5.15
N GLU A 166 0.04 14.15 -5.82
CA GLU A 166 -1.36 14.56 -5.67
C GLU A 166 -2.27 13.96 -6.75
N LYS A 167 -1.72 13.69 -7.93
CA LYS A 167 -2.50 13.29 -9.11
C LYS A 167 -1.66 12.53 -10.13
N ALA A 168 -2.26 11.47 -10.71
CA ALA A 168 -1.73 10.77 -11.87
C ALA A 168 -2.79 10.70 -12.99
N VAL A 169 -2.34 10.86 -14.24
CA VAL A 169 -3.18 10.73 -15.43
C VAL A 169 -2.59 9.63 -16.30
N VAL A 170 -3.41 8.62 -16.61
CA VAL A 170 -3.00 7.40 -17.30
C VAL A 170 -3.95 7.10 -18.45
N GLU A 171 -3.40 6.81 -19.63
CA GLU A 171 -4.15 6.29 -20.76
C GLU A 171 -3.97 4.78 -20.86
N ARG A 172 -5.06 4.03 -20.75
CA ARG A 172 -5.05 2.55 -20.80
C ARG A 172 -6.29 2.05 -21.51
N ASN A 173 -6.13 1.09 -22.42
CA ASN A 173 -7.23 0.45 -23.15
C ASN A 173 -8.18 1.46 -23.85
N GLY A 174 -7.63 2.55 -24.39
CA GLY A 174 -8.41 3.60 -25.06
C GLY A 174 -9.22 4.51 -24.13
N ARG A 175 -9.04 4.39 -22.80
CA ARG A 175 -9.68 5.23 -21.79
C ARG A 175 -8.64 6.06 -21.03
N LYS A 176 -9.04 7.25 -20.61
CA LYS A 176 -8.23 8.14 -19.76
C LYS A 176 -8.70 8.00 -18.31
N TYR A 177 -7.75 7.71 -17.43
CA TYR A 177 -7.93 7.57 -16.00
C TYR A 177 -7.24 8.72 -15.27
N GLU A 178 -7.92 9.28 -14.27
CA GLU A 178 -7.37 10.30 -13.38
C GLU A 178 -7.42 9.80 -11.94
N TYR A 179 -6.26 9.51 -11.37
CA TYR A 179 -6.11 9.10 -9.99
C TYR A 179 -5.82 10.33 -9.14
N LEU A 180 -6.67 10.58 -8.14
CA LEU A 180 -6.58 11.71 -7.21
C LEU A 180 -6.18 11.18 -5.83
N ALA A 181 -5.04 11.65 -5.32
CA ALA A 181 -4.64 11.39 -3.95
C ALA A 181 -5.48 12.28 -3.02
N ILE A 182 -6.42 11.66 -2.30
CA ILE A 182 -7.29 12.36 -1.36
C ILE A 182 -7.02 11.77 0.02
N GLY A 183 -6.06 12.36 0.74
CA GLY A 183 -5.51 11.79 1.99
C GLY A 183 -6.54 11.63 3.10
N HIS A 184 -7.31 12.69 3.37
CA HIS A 184 -8.32 12.65 4.43
C HIS A 184 -9.53 11.81 4.02
N ASN A 185 -9.87 10.81 4.85
CA ASN A 185 -10.98 9.89 4.58
C ASN A 185 -12.31 10.61 4.34
N ALA A 186 -12.69 11.57 5.19
CA ALA A 186 -13.94 12.30 5.04
C ALA A 186 -14.04 13.07 3.71
N THR A 187 -12.95 13.71 3.28
CA THR A 187 -12.87 14.41 1.98
C THR A 187 -13.00 13.42 0.83
N ARG A 188 -12.35 12.26 0.96
CA ARG A 188 -12.39 11.19 -0.03
C ARG A 188 -13.79 10.58 -0.17
N GLY A 189 -14.48 10.36 0.95
CA GLY A 189 -15.88 9.94 0.97
C GLY A 189 -16.80 11.00 0.36
N MET A 190 -16.64 12.27 0.70
CA MET A 190 -17.42 13.37 0.10
C MET A 190 -17.26 13.42 -1.42
N ALA A 191 -16.06 13.16 -1.96
CA ALA A 191 -15.81 13.18 -3.39
C ALA A 191 -16.67 12.16 -4.19
N ILE A 192 -17.00 11.00 -3.61
CA ILE A 192 -17.94 10.05 -4.25
C ILE A 192 -19.40 10.49 -4.04
N GLU A 193 -19.70 11.23 -2.97
CA GLU A 193 -21.04 11.76 -2.72
C GLU A 193 -21.42 12.89 -3.68
N THR A 194 -20.50 13.82 -3.92
CA THR A 194 -20.67 14.96 -4.84
C THR A 194 -20.53 14.55 -6.31
N GLY A 195 -19.98 13.35 -6.56
CA GLY A 195 -19.74 12.83 -7.91
C GLY A 195 -18.42 13.30 -8.53
N ASP A 196 -17.53 13.94 -7.75
CA ASP A 196 -16.19 14.38 -8.16
C ASP A 196 -15.28 13.23 -8.59
N VAL A 197 -15.51 12.03 -8.04
CA VAL A 197 -14.89 10.76 -8.48
C VAL A 197 -15.94 9.73 -8.89
N ASP A 198 -15.54 8.74 -9.69
CA ASP A 198 -16.40 7.64 -10.14
C ASP A 198 -16.26 6.39 -9.29
N VAL A 199 -15.08 6.22 -8.68
CA VAL A 199 -14.72 5.15 -7.76
C VAL A 199 -13.79 5.69 -6.69
N VAL A 200 -13.87 5.14 -5.48
CA VAL A 200 -13.04 5.54 -4.36
C VAL A 200 -12.64 4.33 -3.51
N PHE A 201 -11.43 4.34 -2.96
CA PHE A 201 -10.91 3.28 -2.10
C PHE A 201 -10.78 3.73 -0.63
N ASP A 202 -10.88 2.75 0.28
CA ASP A 202 -10.62 2.87 1.71
C ASP A 202 -11.42 4.00 2.41
N VAL A 203 -12.73 4.08 2.18
CA VAL A 203 -13.62 5.10 2.79
C VAL A 203 -14.47 4.53 3.92
N ASP A 204 -15.01 5.41 4.77
CA ASP A 204 -15.89 5.02 5.88
C ASP A 204 -17.18 4.31 5.40
N PRO A 205 -17.69 3.32 6.16
CA PRO A 205 -18.92 2.59 5.79
C PRO A 205 -20.17 3.44 5.56
N GLN A 206 -20.23 4.64 6.14
CA GLN A 206 -21.34 5.56 5.89
C GLN A 206 -21.51 5.93 4.41
N TYR A 207 -20.41 5.91 3.64
CA TYR A 207 -20.42 6.26 2.21
C TYR A 207 -20.94 5.13 1.31
N TYR A 208 -21.24 3.94 1.86
CA TYR A 208 -21.71 2.77 1.10
C TYR A 208 -23.19 2.89 0.72
N LYS A 209 -23.97 3.65 1.51
CA LYS A 209 -25.43 3.70 1.39
C LYS A 209 -25.85 4.17 -0.01
N GLY A 210 -26.59 3.32 -0.72
CA GLY A 210 -27.13 3.62 -2.05
C GLY A 210 -26.10 3.59 -3.18
N ARG A 211 -24.92 2.98 -2.94
CA ARG A 211 -23.84 2.86 -3.94
C ARG A 211 -23.36 1.41 -4.04
N GLU A 212 -22.77 1.08 -5.19
CA GLU A 212 -22.05 -0.17 -5.37
C GLU A 212 -20.80 -0.15 -4.47
N HIS A 213 -20.61 -1.20 -3.70
CA HIS A 213 -19.47 -1.31 -2.80
C HIS A 213 -19.03 -2.77 -2.62
N GLU A 214 -17.75 -2.94 -2.31
CA GLU A 214 -17.15 -4.21 -1.93
C GLU A 214 -16.18 -3.97 -0.78
N GLU A 215 -16.14 -4.92 0.15
CA GLU A 215 -15.23 -4.91 1.30
C GLU A 215 -14.60 -6.30 1.42
N VAL A 216 -13.28 -6.33 1.61
CA VAL A 216 -12.50 -7.55 1.81
C VAL A 216 -11.51 -7.36 2.96
N GLY A 217 -11.14 -8.46 3.62
CA GLY A 217 -10.02 -8.45 4.55
C GLY A 217 -8.72 -8.14 3.81
N GLY A 218 -8.08 -7.02 4.12
CA GLY A 218 -6.84 -6.62 3.47
C GLY A 218 -5.67 -7.54 3.82
N ALA A 219 -4.79 -7.80 2.85
CA ALA A 219 -3.60 -8.64 3.03
C ALA A 219 -2.46 -7.96 3.80
N ARG A 220 -2.78 -6.98 4.65
CA ARG A 220 -1.83 -6.24 5.48
C ARG A 220 -2.02 -6.54 6.95
N THR A 221 -1.00 -6.33 7.77
CA THR A 221 -1.14 -6.35 9.23
C THR A 221 -0.81 -4.97 9.78
N ILE A 222 -1.68 -4.45 10.64
CA ILE A 222 -1.45 -3.21 11.39
C ILE A 222 -0.67 -3.56 12.64
N MET A 223 0.51 -2.97 12.79
CA MET A 223 1.38 -3.21 13.93
C MET A 223 2.17 -1.97 14.35
N SER A 224 2.48 -1.88 15.64
CA SER A 224 3.54 -1.01 16.13
C SER A 224 4.84 -1.79 16.14
N ARG A 225 5.81 -1.36 15.32
CA ARG A 225 7.19 -1.83 15.39
C ARG A 225 7.96 -1.00 16.41
N MET A 226 8.85 -1.66 17.16
CA MET A 226 9.62 -1.03 18.23
C MET A 226 11.07 -0.77 17.79
N ASN A 227 11.63 0.36 18.20
CA ASN A 227 13.06 0.62 18.07
C ASN A 227 13.82 0.00 19.24
N MET A 228 14.47 -1.13 18.99
CA MET A 228 15.19 -1.94 19.98
C MET A 228 16.69 -1.68 19.99
N ALA A 229 17.14 -0.58 19.36
CA ALA A 229 18.54 -0.18 19.36
C ALA A 229 19.09 -0.06 20.80
N PRO A 230 20.33 -0.52 21.06
CA PRO A 230 20.96 -0.39 22.37
C PRO A 230 20.90 1.05 22.90
N GLY A 231 20.52 1.21 24.17
CA GLY A 231 20.39 2.52 24.83
C GLY A 231 19.03 3.22 24.63
N ARG A 232 18.14 2.70 23.77
CA ARG A 232 16.75 3.15 23.67
C ARG A 232 15.87 2.51 24.75
N PRO A 233 14.75 3.14 25.17
CA PRO A 233 13.85 2.57 26.17
C PRO A 233 13.39 1.15 25.84
N LEU A 234 12.99 0.89 24.59
CA LEU A 234 12.44 -0.39 24.15
C LEU A 234 13.50 -1.46 23.86
N SER A 235 14.78 -1.19 24.10
CA SER A 235 15.79 -2.26 24.23
C SER A 235 15.54 -3.13 25.46
N ASN A 236 14.81 -2.63 26.46
CA ASN A 236 14.44 -3.36 27.68
C ASN A 236 13.25 -4.33 27.44
N PRO A 237 13.45 -5.67 27.49
CA PRO A 237 12.37 -6.64 27.29
C PRO A 237 11.23 -6.53 28.32
N LYS A 238 11.53 -6.14 29.57
CA LYS A 238 10.50 -5.93 30.60
C LYS A 238 9.58 -4.77 30.22
N LEU A 239 10.12 -3.68 29.68
CA LEU A 239 9.32 -2.53 29.24
C LEU A 239 8.48 -2.90 28.01
N ARG A 240 9.04 -3.64 27.03
CA ARG A 240 8.28 -4.13 25.87
C ARG A 240 7.09 -4.98 26.30
N LYS A 241 7.30 -5.91 27.24
CA LYS A 241 6.25 -6.73 27.82
C LYS A 241 5.16 -5.88 28.47
N ILE A 242 5.52 -4.97 29.38
CA ILE A 242 4.56 -4.10 30.05
C ILE A 242 3.75 -3.28 29.05
N LEU A 243 4.43 -2.66 28.07
CA LEU A 243 3.78 -1.89 27.03
C LEU A 243 2.81 -2.76 26.21
N ALA A 244 3.21 -3.95 25.79
CA ALA A 244 2.38 -4.83 24.99
C ALA A 244 1.18 -5.41 25.76
N GLU A 245 1.38 -5.84 27.01
CA GLU A 245 0.32 -6.45 27.85
C GLU A 245 -0.66 -5.43 28.41
N CYS A 246 -0.31 -4.14 28.46
CA CYS A 246 -1.23 -3.09 28.89
C CYS A 246 -2.23 -2.64 27.80
N ILE A 247 -2.11 -3.18 26.58
CA ILE A 247 -3.01 -2.88 25.46
C ILE A 247 -4.10 -3.96 25.34
N ASN A 248 -5.32 -3.58 25.69
CA ASN A 248 -6.54 -4.35 25.47
C ASN A 248 -7.10 -4.07 24.07
N LEU A 249 -7.00 -5.07 23.19
CA LEU A 249 -7.56 -5.00 21.83
C LEU A 249 -9.10 -5.07 21.82
N GLN A 250 -9.73 -5.72 22.79
CA GLN A 250 -11.20 -5.81 22.86
C GLN A 250 -11.82 -4.42 23.07
N ASP A 251 -11.19 -3.57 23.87
CA ASP A 251 -11.61 -2.18 24.08
C ASP A 251 -11.48 -1.33 22.80
N MET A 252 -10.71 -1.79 21.80
CA MET A 252 -10.53 -1.13 20.51
C MET A 252 -11.48 -1.65 19.42
N GLU A 253 -12.18 -2.78 19.61
CA GLU A 253 -13.06 -3.37 18.59
C GLU A 253 -14.18 -2.43 18.16
N LYS A 254 -14.85 -1.79 19.13
CA LYS A 254 -15.95 -0.86 18.85
C LYS A 254 -15.48 0.36 18.05
N PRO A 255 -14.44 1.11 18.46
CA PRO A 255 -13.98 2.27 17.69
C PRO A 255 -13.32 1.90 16.35
N LEU A 256 -12.85 0.66 16.17
CA LEU A 256 -12.23 0.19 14.92
C LEU A 256 -13.18 -0.57 13.98
N ARG A 257 -14.46 -0.69 14.34
CA ARG A 257 -15.46 -1.38 13.53
C ARG A 257 -15.58 -0.73 12.15
N GLY A 258 -15.48 -1.54 11.10
CA GLY A 258 -15.51 -1.06 9.70
C GLY A 258 -14.14 -0.60 9.18
N TYR A 259 -13.10 -0.65 10.01
CA TYR A 259 -11.73 -0.33 9.60
C TYR A 259 -10.75 -1.48 9.79
N VAL A 260 -10.86 -2.18 10.92
CA VAL A 260 -9.91 -3.22 11.31
C VAL A 260 -10.69 -4.43 11.76
N VAL A 261 -10.33 -5.59 11.22
CA VAL A 261 -10.68 -6.87 11.85
C VAL A 261 -9.68 -7.06 12.98
N CYS A 262 -10.10 -6.66 14.19
CA CYS A 262 -9.35 -6.87 15.43
C CYS A 262 -9.39 -8.35 15.77
N ASN A 263 -8.41 -9.12 15.29
CA ASN A 263 -8.35 -10.53 15.61
C ASN A 263 -6.89 -11.04 15.55
N PRO A 264 -6.29 -11.43 16.69
CA PRO A 264 -4.94 -11.98 16.73
C PRO A 264 -4.85 -13.40 16.11
N ASP A 265 -5.94 -14.17 16.13
CA ASP A 265 -6.04 -15.52 15.56
C ASP A 265 -6.27 -15.51 14.04
N TYR A 266 -6.76 -14.40 13.48
CA TYR A 266 -6.98 -14.21 12.04
C TYR A 266 -5.90 -13.44 11.32
N SER A 267 -4.86 -12.99 12.02
CA SER A 267 -3.67 -12.58 11.29
C SER A 267 -3.17 -13.87 10.60
N ARG A 268 -3.35 -13.95 9.28
CA ARG A 268 -2.86 -15.08 8.49
C ARG A 268 -1.33 -15.23 8.59
N TYR A 269 -0.66 -14.31 9.30
CA TYR A 269 0.72 -13.92 9.07
C TYR A 269 1.49 -13.48 10.35
N THR A 270 0.87 -13.04 11.45
CA THR A 270 1.56 -12.59 12.70
C THR A 270 0.79 -12.97 13.96
N LYS A 271 0.89 -14.24 14.38
CA LYS A 271 0.25 -14.71 15.61
C LYS A 271 0.69 -13.89 16.81
N SER A 272 -0.25 -13.62 17.73
CA SER A 272 0.08 -13.11 19.06
C SER A 272 -0.75 -13.85 20.10
N ASN A 273 -0.10 -14.55 21.01
CA ASN A 273 -0.76 -15.29 22.10
C ASN A 273 -0.89 -14.45 23.37
N ARG A 274 -0.91 -13.12 23.21
CA ARG A 274 -0.82 -12.19 24.33
C ARG A 274 -2.10 -12.14 25.13
N ILE A 275 -1.92 -12.10 26.44
CA ILE A 275 -2.99 -11.97 27.40
C ILE A 275 -2.91 -10.54 27.95
N TYR A 276 -4.03 -9.82 27.92
CA TYR A 276 -4.13 -8.52 28.56
C TYR A 276 -3.82 -8.66 30.06
N ASN A 277 -2.77 -7.98 30.51
CA ASN A 277 -2.25 -8.05 31.86
C ASN A 277 -1.59 -6.71 32.23
N PRO A 278 -2.38 -5.68 32.58
CA PRO A 278 -1.87 -4.34 32.81
C PRO A 278 -1.07 -4.26 34.12
N VAL A 279 0.25 -4.26 34.02
CA VAL A 279 1.18 -3.98 35.12
C VAL A 279 1.78 -2.59 34.93
N LYS A 280 2.09 -1.88 36.04
CA LYS A 280 2.73 -0.56 35.96
C LYS A 280 4.23 -0.69 35.67
N ALA A 281 4.77 0.23 34.89
CA ALA A 281 6.21 0.42 34.74
C ALA A 281 6.85 0.82 36.07
N ASP A 282 8.05 0.29 36.34
CA ASP A 282 8.76 0.56 37.60
C ASP A 282 9.19 2.04 37.71
N LYS A 283 9.36 2.72 36.57
CA LYS A 283 9.76 4.12 36.46
C LYS A 283 8.91 4.79 35.38
N PRO A 284 8.60 6.10 35.49
CA PRO A 284 8.01 6.86 34.40
C PRO A 284 8.89 6.75 33.15
N VAL A 285 8.26 6.44 32.01
CA VAL A 285 8.93 6.39 30.71
C VAL A 285 8.12 7.21 29.72
N THR A 286 8.81 8.03 28.92
CA THR A 286 8.22 8.72 27.78
C THR A 286 8.67 8.04 26.48
N LEU A 287 7.74 7.70 25.60
CA LEU A 287 8.00 7.09 24.30
C LEU A 287 7.44 7.98 23.18
N LYS A 288 8.11 8.02 22.03
CA LYS A 288 7.60 8.66 20.81
C LYS A 288 6.97 7.63 19.88
N MET A 289 5.68 7.79 19.57
CA MET A 289 4.98 7.01 18.56
C MET A 289 4.77 7.84 17.29
N VAL A 290 5.30 7.36 16.17
CA VAL A 290 5.14 7.96 14.85
C VAL A 290 4.13 7.17 14.01
N PHE A 291 3.22 7.85 13.32
CA PHE A 291 2.18 7.25 12.46
C PHE A 291 1.83 8.21 11.31
N TYR A 292 0.92 7.81 10.41
CA TYR A 292 0.39 8.66 9.34
C TYR A 292 -1.14 8.65 9.31
N GLU A 293 -1.74 9.74 8.81
CA GLU A 293 -3.20 9.98 8.89
C GLU A 293 -3.99 9.71 7.60
N SER A 294 -3.34 9.29 6.52
CA SER A 294 -4.08 8.89 5.30
C SER A 294 -4.97 7.65 5.50
N ARG A 295 -4.82 6.96 6.64
CA ARG A 295 -5.63 5.86 7.15
C ARG A 295 -6.31 6.29 8.46
N PRO A 296 -7.65 6.41 8.51
CA PRO A 296 -8.35 6.92 9.70
C PRO A 296 -8.11 6.06 10.95
N GLU A 297 -7.94 4.75 10.78
CA GLU A 297 -7.76 3.80 11.87
C GLU A 297 -6.47 4.03 12.67
N PHE A 298 -5.45 4.67 12.09
CA PHE A 298 -4.17 4.86 12.77
C PHE A 298 -4.25 5.87 13.90
N LYS A 299 -5.01 6.96 13.72
CA LYS A 299 -5.21 7.94 14.79
C LYS A 299 -5.97 7.31 15.96
N ILE A 300 -7.00 6.52 15.66
CA ILE A 300 -7.81 5.79 16.65
C ILE A 300 -6.93 4.82 17.46
N ILE A 301 -6.12 4.01 16.77
CA ILE A 301 -5.18 3.09 17.42
C ILE A 301 -4.15 3.85 18.27
N ALA A 302 -3.55 4.91 17.73
CA ALA A 302 -2.52 5.68 18.42
C ALA A 302 -3.04 6.32 19.72
N GLU A 303 -4.22 6.96 19.67
CA GLU A 303 -4.86 7.59 20.83
C GLU A 303 -5.31 6.54 21.87
N ALA A 304 -5.86 5.41 21.42
CA ALA A 304 -6.23 4.31 22.31
C ALA A 304 -5.00 3.70 23.00
N THR A 305 -3.92 3.45 22.25
CA THR A 305 -2.64 2.95 22.80
C THR A 305 -2.03 3.94 23.79
N GLN A 306 -2.03 5.24 23.48
CA GLN A 306 -1.57 6.28 24.40
C GLN A 306 -2.37 6.28 25.71
N LEU A 307 -3.71 6.22 25.63
CA LEU A 307 -4.59 6.24 26.79
C LEU A 307 -4.38 5.02 27.70
N GLN A 308 -4.23 3.84 27.10
CA GLN A 308 -4.04 2.60 27.84
C GLN A 308 -2.64 2.52 28.47
N ALA A 309 -1.59 2.89 27.72
CA ALA A 309 -0.21 2.94 28.21
C ALA A 309 -0.03 3.94 29.37
N LYS A 310 -0.77 5.07 29.35
CA LYS A 310 -0.75 6.05 30.44
C LYS A 310 -1.18 5.45 31.78
N LYS A 311 -2.14 4.52 31.79
CA LYS A 311 -2.57 3.81 33.02
C LYS A 311 -1.47 2.90 33.58
N ALA A 312 -0.58 2.39 32.71
CA ALA A 312 0.60 1.62 33.07
C ALA A 312 1.83 2.49 33.41
N GLY A 313 1.70 3.82 33.44
CA GLY A 313 2.81 4.73 33.77
C GLY A 313 3.76 5.03 32.60
N ILE A 314 3.32 4.77 31.36
CA ILE A 314 4.06 5.06 30.13
C ILE A 314 3.38 6.23 29.41
N ASP A 315 4.09 7.34 29.25
CA ASP A 315 3.63 8.51 28.50
C ASP A 315 4.02 8.37 27.03
N ILE A 316 3.05 8.29 26.12
CA ILE A 316 3.33 8.18 24.68
C ILE A 316 3.09 9.55 24.03
N LYS A 317 4.09 10.12 23.37
CA LYS A 317 3.96 11.32 22.53
C LYS A 317 3.65 10.89 21.11
N LEU A 318 2.50 11.33 20.60
CA LEU A 318 2.03 11.02 19.25
C LEU A 318 2.60 12.05 18.26
N GLN A 319 3.15 11.57 17.14
CA GLN A 319 3.64 12.39 16.04
C GLN A 319 3.09 11.83 14.72
N SER A 320 2.26 12.61 14.05
CA SER A 320 1.78 12.31 12.71
C SER A 320 2.77 12.82 11.66
N VAL A 321 3.00 12.04 10.60
CA VAL A 321 3.82 12.41 9.44
C VAL A 321 3.08 12.03 8.14
N HIS A 322 3.51 12.61 7.01
CA HIS A 322 3.05 12.15 5.70
C HIS A 322 3.56 10.72 5.43
N VAL A 323 2.77 9.89 4.73
CA VAL A 323 3.12 8.47 4.47
C VAL A 323 4.50 8.31 3.80
N ASN A 324 4.84 9.22 2.88
CA ASN A 324 6.14 9.22 2.18
C ASN A 324 7.33 9.51 3.11
N ALA A 325 7.12 10.14 4.28
CA ALA A 325 8.18 10.44 5.25
C ALA A 325 8.39 9.32 6.28
N LEU A 326 7.46 8.35 6.38
CA LEU A 326 7.51 7.31 7.40
C LEU A 326 8.78 6.45 7.27
N ARG A 327 9.20 6.15 6.04
CA ARG A 327 10.42 5.37 5.80
C ARG A 327 11.67 6.09 6.31
N ASP A 328 11.79 7.39 6.09
CA ASP A 328 12.96 8.16 6.55
C ASP A 328 13.03 8.22 8.08
N VAL A 329 11.88 8.28 8.74
CA VAL A 329 11.78 8.15 10.21
C VAL A 329 12.27 6.78 10.66
N GLU A 330 11.85 5.70 9.99
CA GLU A 330 12.28 4.34 10.32
C GLU A 330 13.80 4.16 10.15
N VAL A 331 14.32 4.60 8.99
CA VAL A 331 15.75 4.52 8.65
C VAL A 331 16.60 5.32 9.63
N SER A 332 16.24 6.57 9.90
CA SER A 332 16.96 7.43 10.87
C SER A 332 16.87 6.88 12.30
N GLY A 333 15.81 6.13 12.60
CA GLY A 333 15.55 5.63 13.94
C GLY A 333 14.99 6.68 14.89
N ASP A 334 14.55 7.83 14.40
CA ASP A 334 13.93 8.87 15.23
C ASP A 334 12.49 8.51 15.61
N TYR A 335 12.33 7.42 16.37
CA TYR A 335 11.09 6.90 16.92
C TYR A 335 11.40 5.90 18.04
N ASP A 336 10.42 5.66 18.91
CA ASP A 336 10.41 4.49 19.79
C ASP A 336 9.39 3.46 19.26
N LEU A 337 8.21 3.93 18.83
CA LEU A 337 7.19 3.12 18.17
C LEU A 337 6.87 3.71 16.79
N VAL A 338 6.75 2.86 15.77
CA VAL A 338 6.13 3.25 14.50
C VAL A 338 4.89 2.40 14.31
N LEU A 339 3.73 3.05 14.26
CA LEU A 339 2.48 2.43 13.86
C LEU A 339 2.39 2.45 12.34
N SER A 340 2.42 1.27 11.74
CA SER A 340 2.31 1.11 10.30
C SER A 340 1.46 -0.11 9.94
N SER A 341 1.14 -0.22 8.67
CA SER A 341 0.48 -1.37 8.08
C SER A 341 1.40 -1.92 7.01
N THR A 342 1.67 -3.22 7.02
CA THR A 342 2.60 -3.87 6.09
C THR A 342 1.94 -5.03 5.37
N THR A 343 2.20 -5.16 4.07
CA THR A 343 1.70 -6.31 3.30
C THR A 343 2.62 -7.51 3.52
N ASN A 344 2.13 -8.54 4.18
CA ASN A 344 2.99 -9.63 4.66
C ASN A 344 3.42 -10.61 3.58
N ILE A 345 2.78 -10.58 2.41
CA ILE A 345 3.15 -11.41 1.26
C ILE A 345 3.78 -10.61 0.11
N GLN A 346 4.09 -9.31 0.32
CA GLN A 346 4.78 -8.52 -0.70
C GLN A 346 6.14 -9.14 -1.04
N SER A 347 6.86 -9.64 -0.04
CA SER A 347 8.14 -10.35 -0.20
C SER A 347 7.97 -11.79 -0.72
N GLY A 348 6.87 -12.10 -1.40
CA GLY A 348 6.45 -13.43 -1.82
C GLY A 348 5.83 -14.28 -0.70
N THR A 349 6.57 -14.46 0.39
CA THR A 349 6.10 -15.23 1.55
C THR A 349 6.18 -14.41 2.84
N VAL A 350 5.40 -14.86 3.82
CA VAL A 350 5.41 -14.32 5.18
C VAL A 350 6.76 -14.51 5.85
N GLU A 351 7.43 -15.64 5.57
CA GLU A 351 8.79 -15.87 6.05
C GLU A 351 9.75 -14.82 5.52
N ASN A 352 9.72 -14.54 4.22
CA ASN A 352 10.55 -13.50 3.62
C ASN A 352 10.25 -12.12 4.21
N TYR A 353 8.98 -11.83 4.56
CA TYR A 353 8.63 -10.62 5.28
C TYR A 353 9.36 -10.53 6.63
N TYR A 354 9.33 -11.58 7.44
CA TYR A 354 10.03 -11.61 8.74
C TYR A 354 11.53 -11.49 8.59
N ARG A 355 12.12 -12.21 7.63
CA ARG A 355 13.55 -12.09 7.29
C ARG A 355 13.92 -10.67 6.90
N LEU A 356 13.09 -10.02 6.10
CA LEU A 356 13.37 -8.68 5.62
C LEU A 356 13.40 -7.66 6.78
N TYR A 357 12.45 -7.73 7.72
CA TYR A 357 12.27 -6.66 8.71
C TYR A 357 12.85 -6.93 10.10
N PHE A 358 13.21 -8.18 10.43
CA PHE A 358 13.66 -8.56 11.77
C PHE A 358 14.97 -9.35 11.81
N ASP A 359 15.45 -9.89 10.68
CA ASP A 359 16.78 -10.53 10.66
C ASP A 359 17.84 -9.48 11.03
N SER A 360 18.72 -9.82 11.97
CA SER A 360 19.69 -8.85 12.52
C SER A 360 20.65 -8.29 11.47
N LYS A 361 20.83 -9.00 10.35
CA LYS A 361 21.71 -8.61 9.25
C LYS A 361 20.99 -7.95 8.09
N SER A 362 19.65 -7.94 8.10
CA SER A 362 18.89 -7.34 7.02
C SER A 362 19.04 -5.81 7.05
N PRO A 363 19.42 -5.16 5.93
CA PRO A 363 19.48 -3.70 5.85
C PRO A 363 18.10 -3.02 6.01
N GLU A 364 17.00 -3.77 5.83
CA GLU A 364 15.62 -3.31 6.05
C GLU A 364 15.14 -3.52 7.50
N ASN A 365 15.98 -4.06 8.39
CA ASN A 365 15.69 -4.16 9.82
C ASN A 365 15.87 -2.79 10.50
N HIS A 366 14.89 -1.93 10.31
CA HIS A 366 14.85 -0.61 10.96
C HIS A 366 14.39 -0.67 12.42
N THR A 367 13.95 -1.84 12.90
CA THR A 367 13.62 -2.08 14.32
C THR A 367 14.87 -2.26 15.18
N ARG A 368 16.01 -2.59 14.56
CA ARG A 368 17.28 -2.93 15.22
C ARG A 368 17.10 -4.12 16.16
N TYR A 369 16.12 -4.97 15.85
CA TYR A 369 15.95 -6.25 16.52
C TYR A 369 17.18 -7.12 16.28
N ASN A 370 17.69 -7.71 17.35
CA ASN A 370 18.86 -8.58 17.27
C ASN A 370 18.64 -9.76 18.22
N ASN A 371 18.28 -10.90 17.64
CA ASN A 371 18.03 -12.13 18.38
C ASN A 371 18.58 -13.33 17.60
N PRO A 372 19.69 -13.94 18.05
CA PRO A 372 20.28 -15.08 17.35
C PRO A 372 19.34 -16.27 17.18
N ALA A 373 18.37 -16.47 18.09
CA ALA A 373 17.38 -17.54 17.92
C ALA A 373 16.47 -17.24 16.72
N PHE A 374 16.08 -15.99 16.52
CA PHE A 374 15.28 -15.57 15.36
C PHE A 374 16.06 -15.73 14.06
N ASP A 375 17.31 -15.24 14.02
CA ASP A 375 18.16 -15.33 12.83
C ASP A 375 18.38 -16.80 12.40
N ASN A 376 18.49 -17.72 13.37
CA ASN A 376 18.71 -19.14 13.13
C ASN A 376 17.44 -19.98 12.93
N ALA A 377 16.25 -19.42 13.20
CA ALA A 377 14.96 -20.10 13.00
C ALA A 377 14.88 -20.66 11.58
N LYS A 378 14.25 -21.82 11.38
CA LYS A 378 14.18 -22.50 10.07
C LYS A 378 12.81 -22.44 9.44
N ILE A 379 11.78 -22.17 10.25
CA ILE A 379 10.40 -22.10 9.79
C ILE A 379 9.70 -20.86 10.34
N LEU A 380 8.66 -20.43 9.62
CA LEU A 380 7.82 -19.29 9.99
C LEU A 380 7.28 -19.34 11.44
N GLN A 381 6.85 -20.52 11.91
CA GLN A 381 6.24 -20.64 13.23
C GLN A 381 7.24 -20.29 14.35
N GLU A 382 8.50 -20.73 14.24
CA GLU A 382 9.56 -20.40 15.19
C GLU A 382 9.82 -18.89 15.23
N MET A 383 9.86 -18.23 14.07
CA MET A 383 10.03 -16.78 13.98
C MET A 383 8.92 -16.03 14.71
N GLN A 384 7.67 -16.44 14.47
CA GLN A 384 6.49 -15.84 15.13
C GLN A 384 6.55 -16.05 16.64
N ASP A 385 6.84 -17.27 17.10
CA ASP A 385 6.90 -17.59 18.54
C ASP A 385 8.00 -16.80 19.24
N ILE A 386 9.15 -16.61 18.60
CA ILE A 386 10.27 -15.83 19.15
C ILE A 386 9.87 -14.34 19.26
N LEU A 387 9.29 -13.76 18.20
CA LEU A 387 8.87 -12.35 18.23
C LEU A 387 7.75 -12.09 19.25
N ASP A 388 6.82 -13.03 19.40
CA ASP A 388 5.75 -12.92 20.39
C ASP A 388 6.30 -13.03 21.81
N LYS A 389 7.16 -14.04 22.08
CA LYS A 389 7.82 -14.23 23.37
C LYS A 389 8.68 -13.03 23.78
N ASP A 390 9.29 -12.35 22.81
CA ASP A 390 10.17 -11.19 23.05
C ASP A 390 9.43 -9.84 22.98
N TYR A 391 8.12 -9.86 22.76
CA TYR A 391 7.25 -8.68 22.68
C TYR A 391 7.78 -7.64 21.67
N ALA A 392 8.33 -8.08 20.54
CA ALA A 392 9.08 -7.24 19.59
C ALA A 392 8.21 -6.26 18.77
N VAL A 393 6.91 -6.56 18.67
CA VAL A 393 5.90 -5.76 17.95
C VAL A 393 4.62 -5.67 18.78
N ILE A 394 3.66 -4.81 18.43
CA ILE A 394 2.27 -4.90 18.91
C ILE A 394 1.38 -5.05 17.68
N VAL A 395 0.58 -6.10 17.62
CA VAL A 395 -0.32 -6.36 16.49
C VAL A 395 -1.72 -5.90 16.88
N TYR A 396 -2.35 -5.08 16.02
CA TYR A 396 -3.69 -4.55 16.27
C TYR A 396 -4.78 -5.25 15.43
N GLY A 397 -4.39 -5.88 14.33
CA GLY A 397 -5.29 -6.63 13.44
C GLY A 397 -4.98 -6.41 11.97
N ASN A 398 -5.93 -6.78 11.12
CA ASN A 398 -5.85 -6.62 9.66
C ASN A 398 -6.79 -5.49 9.22
N PRO A 399 -6.36 -4.56 8.33
CA PRO A 399 -7.26 -3.54 7.83
C PRO A 399 -8.32 -4.19 6.93
N LEU A 400 -9.49 -3.60 6.90
CA LEU A 400 -10.45 -3.81 5.83
C LEU A 400 -10.01 -2.97 4.63
N HIS A 401 -10.07 -3.58 3.45
CA HIS A 401 -9.89 -2.88 2.19
C HIS A 401 -11.24 -2.78 1.52
N ASN A 402 -11.65 -1.58 1.13
CA ASN A 402 -12.95 -1.36 0.52
C ASN A 402 -12.87 -0.48 -0.71
N ARG A 403 -13.88 -0.61 -1.56
CA ARG A 403 -14.08 0.20 -2.76
C ARG A 403 -15.54 0.55 -2.89
N VAL A 404 -15.84 1.83 -3.12
CA VAL A 404 -17.19 2.35 -3.40
C VAL A 404 -17.19 2.96 -4.79
N SER A 405 -18.22 2.71 -5.58
CA SER A 405 -18.27 3.09 -6.99
C SER A 405 -19.68 3.40 -7.48
N LYS A 406 -19.77 4.12 -8.60
CA LYS A 406 -21.04 4.42 -9.28
C LYS A 406 -21.61 3.23 -10.05
N LYS A 407 -20.78 2.25 -10.40
CA LYS A 407 -21.13 1.07 -11.22
C LYS A 407 -20.45 -0.17 -10.66
N LYS A 408 -20.97 -1.34 -11.02
CA LYS A 408 -20.35 -2.61 -10.64
C LYS A 408 -18.97 -2.76 -11.30
N MET A 409 -17.97 -3.06 -10.48
CA MET A 409 -16.58 -3.24 -10.89
C MET A 409 -16.17 -4.71 -10.76
N VAL A 410 -15.06 -5.10 -11.40
CA VAL A 410 -14.44 -6.42 -11.19
C VAL A 410 -14.11 -6.63 -9.70
N LYS A 411 -14.03 -7.89 -9.26
CA LYS A 411 -13.83 -8.26 -7.85
C LYS A 411 -12.63 -7.53 -7.21
N LEU A 412 -12.83 -6.98 -6.02
CA LEU A 412 -11.80 -6.27 -5.27
C LEU A 412 -10.69 -7.22 -4.83
N ASN A 413 -9.45 -6.87 -5.15
CA ASN A 413 -8.29 -7.63 -4.70
C ASN A 413 -7.95 -7.30 -3.24
N PRO A 414 -7.71 -8.29 -2.36
CA PRO A 414 -7.28 -8.01 -0.98
C PRO A 414 -5.88 -7.39 -0.88
N LEU A 415 -5.07 -7.45 -1.94
CA LEU A 415 -3.77 -6.78 -2.01
C LEU A 415 -3.94 -5.36 -2.53
N ASP A 416 -3.71 -4.40 -1.64
CA ASP A 416 -3.92 -2.98 -1.88
C ASP A 416 -2.93 -2.34 -2.86
N PHE A 417 -2.05 -3.10 -3.51
CA PHE A 417 -1.27 -2.64 -4.66
C PHE A 417 -1.95 -2.92 -6.02
N TYR A 418 -3.10 -3.59 -6.02
CA TYR A 418 -3.95 -3.71 -7.20
C TYR A 418 -5.23 -2.87 -7.02
N TYR A 419 -5.35 -1.78 -7.78
CA TYR A 419 -6.62 -1.06 -7.91
C TYR A 419 -7.30 -1.46 -9.20
N ASP A 420 -8.05 -2.55 -9.11
CA ASP A 420 -8.82 -3.06 -10.22
C ASP A 420 -10.05 -2.15 -10.43
N VAL A 421 -9.93 -1.20 -11.35
CA VAL A 421 -10.94 -0.16 -11.65
C VAL A 421 -11.74 -0.42 -12.93
N GLU A 422 -11.67 -1.64 -13.45
CA GLU A 422 -12.42 -2.03 -14.65
C GLU A 422 -13.88 -2.37 -14.30
N GLU A 423 -14.80 -1.90 -15.14
CA GLU A 423 -16.24 -2.20 -15.04
C GLU A 423 -16.50 -3.66 -15.46
N VAL A 424 -17.45 -4.35 -14.80
CA VAL A 424 -17.90 -5.66 -15.30
C VAL A 424 -18.66 -5.45 -16.62
N GLN A 425 -18.29 -6.19 -17.66
CA GLN A 425 -18.94 -6.14 -18.97
C GLN A 425 -20.36 -6.69 -18.95
#